data_AF-A0A367M658-F1
#
_entry.id   AF-A0A367M658-F1
#
_cell.length_a   1.000
_cell.length_b   1.000
_cell.length_c   1.000
_cell.angle_alpha   90.00
_cell.angle_beta   90.00
_cell.angle_gamma   90.00
#
_symmetry.space_group_name_H-M   'P 1'
#
loop_
_entity.id
_entity.type
_entity.pdbx_description
1 polymer ?
#
loop_
_entity_poly.entity_id
_entity_poly.type
_entity_poly.pdbx_seq_one_letter_code
_entity_poly.pdbx_strand_id
1 'polypeptide(L)'
;ASPPRVVAYALAGSVRINLSEEPLGTGKDGQPVYLKDIWPSQKEIAEAIQKVDTEMFHKEYAEVFAGDEKWQAIQVPQSDTYEWQADSTYIQHPPFFEHIAEAPPAIADVEQARVLAVLGDSVTTDHISPAGNIKADSPAGRYLREHGVAPKDFNSYGSRRGNHEVMMRGTFANIRIKNEMLGGEEGGNTLYVPSGEKLAIYDAAMRYQEDGTPLVIVAGKEYGTGSSRDWAAKGTNLLGVKAVIAESFERIHRSNLVGMGVLPLQFENGQDRKSLKLTGKEVLNIRGLGGELKPHMPLSVEVTREDGSQDSFKVLCRIDTLNEVEYFKAGGILHYVLRSML
;
A
#
# COMPACT_ATOMS: atom_id res chain seq x y z
N ALA A 1 12.44 -7.97 -19.35
CA ALA A 1 12.81 -8.66 -20.61
C ALA A 1 11.52 -9.08 -21.32
N SER A 2 11.50 -9.18 -22.66
CA SER A 2 10.34 -9.76 -23.37
C SER A 2 10.19 -11.26 -23.04
N PRO A 3 8.98 -11.84 -23.13
CA PRO A 3 8.77 -13.27 -22.86
C PRO A 3 9.77 -14.22 -23.54
N PRO A 4 10.09 -14.11 -24.85
CA PRO A 4 11.09 -14.98 -25.46
C PRO A 4 12.52 -14.78 -24.93
N ARG A 5 12.88 -13.57 -24.46
CA ARG A 5 14.18 -13.36 -23.79
C ARG A 5 14.25 -14.01 -22.42
N VAL A 6 13.13 -14.14 -21.70
CA VAL A 6 13.08 -14.89 -20.44
C VAL A 6 13.41 -16.36 -20.71
N VAL A 7 12.82 -16.95 -21.75
CA VAL A 7 13.13 -18.32 -22.17
C VAL A 7 14.60 -18.46 -22.55
N ALA A 8 15.16 -17.52 -23.33
CA ALA A 8 16.57 -17.56 -23.72
C ALA A 8 17.54 -17.56 -22.52
N TYR A 9 17.34 -16.66 -21.55
CA TYR A 9 18.16 -16.61 -20.35
C TYR A 9 17.96 -17.84 -19.44
N ALA A 10 16.74 -18.42 -19.41
CA ALA A 10 16.47 -19.65 -18.69
C ALA A 10 17.20 -20.84 -19.31
N LEU A 11 17.21 -20.95 -20.64
CA LEU A 11 17.96 -21.97 -21.39
C LEU A 11 19.47 -21.83 -21.14
N ALA A 12 20.00 -20.60 -21.19
CA ALA A 12 21.41 -20.33 -20.94
C ALA A 12 21.81 -20.51 -19.46
N GLY A 13 20.85 -20.55 -18.53
CA GLY A 13 21.10 -20.69 -17.09
C GLY A 13 21.82 -19.51 -16.44
N SER A 14 22.01 -18.39 -17.14
CA SER A 14 22.77 -17.23 -16.66
C SER A 14 22.34 -15.95 -17.37
N VAL A 15 22.20 -14.86 -16.61
CA VAL A 15 21.99 -13.50 -17.16
C VAL A 15 23.29 -12.80 -17.54
N ARG A 16 24.45 -13.40 -17.24
CA ARG A 16 25.78 -12.85 -17.55
C ARG A 16 26.29 -13.23 -18.95
N ILE A 17 25.58 -14.11 -19.64
CA ILE A 17 25.92 -14.56 -20.99
C ILE A 17 25.71 -13.43 -22.02
N ASN A 18 26.63 -13.30 -22.96
CA ASN A 18 26.44 -12.50 -24.15
C ASN A 18 25.63 -13.31 -25.19
N LEU A 19 24.31 -13.18 -25.14
CA LEU A 19 23.37 -13.89 -26.04
C LEU A 19 23.63 -13.67 -27.55
N SER A 20 24.41 -12.65 -27.92
CA SER A 20 24.76 -12.35 -29.32
C SER A 20 25.96 -13.18 -29.83
N GLU A 21 26.82 -13.65 -28.92
CA GLU A 21 28.12 -14.25 -29.26
C GLU A 21 28.32 -15.63 -28.64
N GLU A 22 27.68 -15.90 -27.51
CA GLU A 22 27.81 -17.16 -26.79
C GLU A 22 26.62 -18.08 -27.10
N PRO A 23 26.86 -19.40 -27.26
CA PRO A 23 25.80 -20.36 -27.50
C PRO A 23 24.93 -20.54 -26.25
N LEU A 24 23.63 -20.76 -26.46
CA LEU A 24 22.68 -21.13 -25.40
C LEU A 24 22.92 -22.55 -24.87
N GLY A 25 23.51 -23.40 -25.69
CA GLY A 25 23.81 -24.79 -25.36
C GLY A 25 24.30 -25.57 -26.57
N THR A 26 24.37 -26.89 -26.43
CA THR A 26 24.78 -27.80 -27.50
C THR A 26 23.58 -28.58 -28.01
N GLY A 27 23.41 -28.60 -29.33
CA GLY A 27 22.37 -29.36 -30.02
C GLY A 27 22.58 -30.86 -29.95
N LYS A 28 21.56 -31.64 -30.35
CA LYS A 28 21.64 -33.11 -30.39
C LYS A 28 22.68 -33.64 -31.40
N ASP A 29 23.05 -32.81 -32.36
CA ASP A 29 24.10 -33.03 -33.35
C ASP A 29 25.51 -32.66 -32.86
N GLY A 30 25.63 -32.22 -31.61
CA GLY A 30 26.89 -31.77 -31.02
C GLY A 30 27.31 -30.35 -31.41
N GLN A 31 26.51 -29.62 -32.18
CA GLN A 31 26.83 -28.25 -32.61
C GLN A 31 26.38 -27.20 -31.59
N PRO A 32 27.09 -26.06 -31.49
CA PRO A 32 26.63 -24.94 -30.67
C PRO A 32 25.34 -24.33 -31.23
N VAL A 33 24.33 -24.14 -30.37
CA VAL A 33 23.07 -23.47 -30.72
C VAL A 33 23.08 -22.06 -30.14
N TYR A 34 22.96 -21.06 -31.00
CA TYR A 34 22.92 -19.65 -30.65
C TYR A 34 21.49 -19.13 -30.56
N LEU A 35 21.31 -17.96 -29.94
CA LEU A 35 19.99 -17.33 -29.87
C LEU A 35 19.37 -17.12 -31.26
N LYS A 36 20.17 -16.67 -32.23
CA LYS A 36 19.76 -16.44 -33.62
C LYS A 36 19.20 -17.70 -34.31
N ASP A 37 19.60 -18.89 -33.86
CA ASP A 37 19.21 -20.15 -34.49
C ASP A 37 17.79 -20.58 -34.08
N ILE A 38 17.30 -20.08 -32.95
CA ILE A 38 15.98 -20.44 -32.38
C ILE A 38 15.05 -19.23 -32.22
N TRP A 39 15.52 -18.03 -32.52
CA TRP A 39 14.71 -16.82 -32.38
C TRP A 39 13.69 -16.74 -33.52
N PRO A 40 12.38 -16.70 -33.22
CA PRO A 40 11.37 -16.69 -34.26
C PRO A 40 11.44 -15.39 -35.06
N SER A 41 11.34 -15.52 -36.38
CA SER A 41 11.21 -14.40 -37.29
C SER A 41 9.83 -13.74 -37.16
N GLN A 42 9.71 -12.49 -37.60
CA GLN A 42 8.41 -11.79 -37.64
C GLN A 42 7.38 -12.51 -38.51
N LYS A 43 7.83 -13.21 -39.56
CA LYS A 43 6.96 -13.99 -40.44
C LYS A 43 6.38 -15.21 -39.71
N GLU A 44 7.22 -15.97 -39.01
CA GLU A 44 6.76 -17.13 -38.22
C GLU A 44 5.80 -16.71 -37.10
N ILE A 45 6.05 -15.56 -36.46
CA ILE A 45 5.13 -14.99 -35.46
C ILE A 45 3.78 -14.62 -36.10
N ALA A 46 3.80 -13.95 -37.27
CA ALA A 46 2.57 -13.57 -37.97
C ALA A 46 1.76 -14.81 -38.42
N GLU A 47 2.43 -15.83 -38.94
CA GLU A 47 1.80 -17.10 -39.32
C GLU A 47 1.21 -17.85 -38.11
N ALA A 48 1.87 -17.79 -36.95
CA ALA A 48 1.33 -18.35 -35.71
C ALA A 48 0.09 -17.58 -35.22
N ILE A 49 0.09 -16.24 -35.31
CA ILE A 49 -1.05 -15.40 -34.92
C ILE A 49 -2.27 -15.69 -35.81
N GLN A 50 -2.07 -15.96 -37.10
CA GLN A 50 -3.18 -16.32 -38.01
C GLN A 50 -3.90 -17.63 -37.63
N LYS A 51 -3.27 -18.48 -36.80
CA LYS A 51 -3.90 -19.70 -36.29
C LYS A 51 -4.80 -19.44 -35.09
N VAL A 52 -4.78 -18.22 -34.53
CA VAL A 52 -5.71 -17.81 -33.48
C VAL A 52 -6.98 -17.29 -34.15
N ASP A 53 -8.09 -17.99 -33.93
CA ASP A 53 -9.38 -17.65 -34.53
C ASP A 53 -10.41 -17.19 -33.48
N THR A 54 -11.55 -16.70 -33.97
CA THR A 54 -12.64 -16.20 -33.11
C THR A 54 -13.31 -17.31 -32.30
N GLU A 55 -13.29 -18.56 -32.78
CA GLU A 55 -13.91 -19.69 -32.08
C GLU A 55 -13.17 -19.99 -30.76
N MET A 56 -11.84 -19.90 -30.76
CA MET A 56 -11.03 -19.99 -29.54
C MET A 56 -11.49 -19.00 -28.47
N PHE A 57 -11.77 -17.74 -28.85
CA PHE A 57 -12.29 -16.76 -27.90
C PHE A 57 -13.71 -17.10 -27.44
N HIS A 58 -14.63 -17.40 -28.37
CA HIS A 58 -16.01 -17.74 -28.00
C HIS A 58 -16.09 -18.90 -27.01
N LYS A 59 -15.25 -19.92 -27.20
CA LYS A 59 -15.16 -21.05 -26.27
C LYS A 59 -14.72 -20.60 -24.87
N GLU A 60 -13.57 -19.95 -24.75
CA GLU A 60 -13.03 -19.56 -23.44
C GLU A 60 -13.98 -18.58 -22.70
N TYR A 61 -14.64 -17.67 -23.42
CA TYR A 61 -15.63 -16.75 -22.82
C TYR A 61 -16.94 -17.43 -22.44
N ALA A 62 -17.36 -18.49 -23.14
CA ALA A 62 -18.55 -19.25 -22.77
C ALA A 62 -18.34 -20.07 -21.48
N GLU A 63 -17.11 -20.47 -21.19
CA GLU A 63 -16.76 -21.35 -20.07
C GLU A 63 -16.21 -20.59 -18.84
N VAL A 64 -15.96 -19.28 -18.94
CA VAL A 64 -15.28 -18.48 -17.90
C VAL A 64 -15.92 -18.55 -16.51
N PHE A 65 -17.24 -18.74 -16.43
CA PHE A 65 -17.98 -18.85 -15.17
C PHE A 65 -18.27 -20.28 -14.74
N ALA A 66 -18.05 -21.27 -15.62
CA ALA A 66 -18.37 -22.67 -15.33
C ALA A 66 -17.47 -23.21 -14.21
N GLY A 67 -16.19 -22.82 -14.22
CA GLY A 67 -15.17 -23.34 -13.29
C GLY A 67 -14.99 -24.86 -13.39
N ASP A 68 -14.16 -25.41 -12.52
CA ASP A 68 -13.98 -26.86 -12.38
C ASP A 68 -14.99 -27.48 -11.38
N GLU A 69 -14.93 -28.80 -11.20
CA GLU A 69 -15.79 -29.51 -10.23
C GLU A 69 -15.65 -28.95 -8.81
N LYS A 70 -14.45 -28.48 -8.44
CA LYS A 70 -14.20 -27.92 -7.10
C LYS A 70 -14.89 -26.57 -6.93
N TRP A 71 -14.83 -25.71 -7.95
CA TRP A 71 -15.54 -24.42 -7.98
C TRP A 71 -17.05 -24.64 -7.83
N GLN A 72 -17.61 -25.56 -8.60
CA GLN A 72 -19.05 -25.87 -8.57
C GLN A 72 -19.50 -26.51 -7.25
N ALA A 73 -18.61 -27.21 -6.56
CA ALA A 73 -18.90 -27.84 -5.27
C ALA A 73 -18.88 -26.85 -4.08
N ILE A 74 -18.47 -25.58 -4.27
CA ILE A 74 -18.48 -24.58 -3.20
C ILE A 74 -19.93 -24.28 -2.81
N GLN A 75 -20.26 -24.56 -1.56
CA GLN A 75 -21.56 -24.21 -1.00
C GLN A 75 -21.60 -22.72 -0.65
N VAL A 76 -22.55 -21.99 -1.22
CA VAL A 76 -22.76 -20.56 -0.97
C VAL A 76 -24.15 -20.35 -0.38
N PRO A 77 -24.28 -19.73 0.81
CA PRO A 77 -25.59 -19.37 1.36
C PRO A 77 -26.36 -18.45 0.41
N GLN A 78 -27.65 -18.71 0.22
CA GLN A 78 -28.54 -17.82 -0.54
C GLN A 78 -28.99 -16.68 0.39
N SER A 79 -28.20 -15.60 0.43
CA SER A 79 -28.47 -14.41 1.24
C SER A 79 -28.00 -13.16 0.50
N ASP A 80 -28.77 -12.07 0.64
CA ASP A 80 -28.41 -10.75 0.10
C ASP A 80 -27.30 -10.08 0.92
N THR A 81 -27.16 -10.47 2.18
CA THR A 81 -26.12 -9.96 3.09
C THR A 81 -25.14 -11.06 3.49
N TYR A 82 -23.85 -10.72 3.53
CA TYR A 82 -22.80 -11.66 3.91
C TYR A 82 -22.91 -12.06 5.39
N GLU A 83 -22.89 -13.36 5.67
CA GLU A 83 -22.89 -13.91 7.02
C GLU A 83 -21.46 -13.92 7.57
N TRP A 84 -21.16 -12.97 8.45
CA TRP A 84 -19.84 -12.85 9.07
C TRP A 84 -19.56 -14.00 10.03
N GLN A 85 -18.43 -14.67 9.84
CA GLN A 85 -17.94 -15.73 10.71
C GLN A 85 -16.91 -15.15 11.67
N ALA A 86 -17.23 -15.11 12.96
CA ALA A 86 -16.38 -14.47 13.97
C ALA A 86 -14.98 -15.12 14.08
N ASP A 87 -14.89 -16.43 13.82
CA ASP A 87 -13.66 -17.22 13.85
C ASP A 87 -12.89 -17.24 12.51
N SER A 88 -13.41 -16.61 11.46
CA SER A 88 -12.75 -16.58 10.16
C SER A 88 -11.47 -15.75 10.20
N THR A 89 -10.33 -16.36 9.91
CA THR A 89 -9.06 -15.64 9.79
C THR A 89 -8.82 -15.07 8.39
N TYR A 90 -9.78 -15.21 7.47
CA TYR A 90 -9.69 -14.75 6.07
C TYR A 90 -10.63 -13.60 5.74
N ILE A 91 -11.87 -13.62 6.24
CA ILE A 91 -12.90 -12.62 5.97
C ILE A 91 -13.42 -12.10 7.31
N GLN A 92 -13.20 -10.82 7.59
CA GLN A 92 -13.59 -10.16 8.84
C GLN A 92 -14.32 -8.85 8.54
N HIS A 93 -15.34 -8.54 9.33
CA HIS A 93 -16.13 -7.32 9.17
C HIS A 93 -15.27 -6.10 9.52
N PRO A 94 -14.95 -5.20 8.58
CA PRO A 94 -14.08 -4.07 8.87
C PRO A 94 -14.82 -2.94 9.58
N PRO A 95 -14.15 -2.13 10.42
CA PRO A 95 -14.78 -1.08 11.21
C PRO A 95 -15.08 0.20 10.40
N PHE A 96 -14.93 0.18 9.06
CA PHE A 96 -15.00 1.40 8.24
C PHE A 96 -16.33 2.14 8.34
N PHE A 97 -17.43 1.48 8.72
CA PHE A 97 -18.77 2.07 8.69
C PHE A 97 -19.46 2.13 10.06
N GLU A 98 -18.76 1.90 11.16
CA GLU A 98 -19.36 1.85 12.51
C GLU A 98 -20.18 3.10 12.86
N HIS A 99 -19.77 4.27 12.35
CA HIS A 99 -20.41 5.57 12.60
C HIS A 99 -21.10 6.16 11.36
N ILE A 100 -21.45 5.33 10.36
CA ILE A 100 -21.98 5.84 9.08
C ILE A 100 -23.32 6.58 9.22
N ALA A 101 -24.14 6.19 10.20
CA ALA A 101 -25.44 6.81 10.48
C ALA A 101 -25.33 8.20 11.14
N GLU A 102 -24.17 8.54 11.70
CA GLU A 102 -23.92 9.84 12.32
C GLU A 102 -23.64 10.92 11.27
N ALA A 103 -23.63 12.19 11.66
CA ALA A 103 -23.25 13.27 10.76
C ALA A 103 -21.80 13.06 10.24
N PRO A 104 -21.46 13.50 9.01
CA PRO A 104 -20.10 13.43 8.53
C PRO A 104 -19.13 14.11 9.50
N PRO A 105 -17.90 13.58 9.67
CA PRO A 105 -16.93 14.15 10.58
C PRO A 105 -16.61 15.59 10.15
N ALA A 106 -16.57 16.50 11.13
CA ALA A 106 -16.14 17.86 10.88
C ALA A 106 -14.66 17.86 10.46
N ILE A 107 -14.33 18.59 9.40
CA ILE A 107 -12.94 18.83 9.02
C ILE A 107 -12.37 19.83 10.03
N ALA A 108 -11.37 19.38 10.78
CA ALA A 108 -10.68 20.18 11.78
C ALA A 108 -9.17 20.14 11.55
N ASP A 109 -8.48 21.11 12.13
CA ASP A 109 -7.03 21.09 12.22
C ASP A 109 -6.55 19.81 12.93
N VAL A 110 -5.38 19.31 12.53
CA VAL A 110 -4.74 18.18 13.23
C VAL A 110 -3.84 18.77 14.30
N GLU A 111 -4.13 18.51 15.57
CA GLU A 111 -3.40 19.07 16.70
C GLU A 111 -2.58 18.01 17.43
N GLN A 112 -1.42 18.41 17.95
CA GLN A 112 -0.54 17.59 18.79
C GLN A 112 -0.16 16.24 18.16
N ALA A 113 -0.04 16.19 16.83
CA ALA A 113 0.25 14.94 16.14
C ALA A 113 1.70 14.48 16.34
N ARG A 114 1.88 13.17 16.41
CA ARG A 114 3.20 12.53 16.43
C ARG A 114 3.57 11.98 15.06
N VAL A 115 4.86 12.04 14.73
CA VAL A 115 5.37 11.42 13.51
C VAL A 115 5.53 9.92 13.75
N LEU A 116 4.80 9.10 13.00
CA LEU A 116 4.85 7.64 13.11
C LEU A 116 6.06 7.06 12.37
N ALA A 117 6.44 7.66 11.24
CA ALA A 117 7.64 7.29 10.48
C ALA A 117 8.14 8.46 9.64
N VAL A 118 9.47 8.52 9.46
CA VAL A 118 10.14 9.38 8.49
C VAL A 118 10.76 8.48 7.43
N LEU A 119 10.23 8.55 6.21
CA LEU A 119 10.56 7.63 5.14
C LEU A 119 11.34 8.32 4.02
N GLY A 120 12.13 7.53 3.31
CA GLY A 120 12.95 7.98 2.19
C GLY A 120 12.18 8.25 0.89
N ASP A 121 12.92 8.28 -0.21
CA ASP A 121 12.36 8.39 -1.56
C ASP A 121 11.87 7.03 -2.08
N SER A 122 10.95 7.07 -3.05
CA SER A 122 10.42 5.93 -3.81
C SER A 122 9.89 4.79 -2.93
N VAL A 123 9.27 5.14 -1.79
CA VAL A 123 8.54 4.19 -0.94
C VAL A 123 7.39 3.62 -1.74
N THR A 124 7.51 2.35 -2.12
CA THR A 124 6.46 1.69 -2.91
C THR A 124 5.24 1.27 -2.08
N THR A 125 4.11 1.03 -2.73
CA THR A 125 2.93 0.43 -2.06
C THR A 125 3.20 -0.96 -1.50
N ASP A 126 4.25 -1.68 -1.95
CA ASP A 126 4.68 -2.94 -1.35
C ASP A 126 5.41 -2.74 -0.02
N HIS A 127 6.10 -1.60 0.15
CA HIS A 127 6.65 -1.21 1.46
C HIS A 127 5.53 -0.86 2.44
N ILE A 128 4.52 -0.12 1.98
CA ILE A 128 3.37 0.32 2.80
C ILE A 128 2.43 -0.84 3.13
N SER A 129 2.13 -1.70 2.15
CA SER A 129 1.21 -2.85 2.31
C SER A 129 1.81 -4.06 1.59
N PRO A 130 2.72 -4.82 2.23
CA PRO A 130 3.34 -6.00 1.64
C PRO A 130 2.28 -7.05 1.29
N ALA A 131 2.53 -7.82 0.22
CA ALA A 131 1.65 -8.91 -0.20
C ALA A 131 2.25 -10.30 0.04
N GLY A 132 3.54 -10.37 0.41
CA GLY A 132 4.29 -11.61 0.57
C GLY A 132 4.08 -12.31 1.91
N ASN A 133 5.09 -13.07 2.33
CA ASN A 133 5.05 -13.91 3.53
C ASN A 133 4.87 -13.11 4.82
N ILE A 134 4.14 -13.69 5.77
CA ILE A 134 3.94 -13.15 7.12
C ILE A 134 5.00 -13.79 8.05
N LYS A 135 5.82 -12.96 8.71
CA LYS A 135 6.79 -13.45 9.69
C LYS A 135 6.10 -13.86 11.00
N ALA A 136 6.54 -14.93 11.63
CA ALA A 136 5.92 -15.45 12.85
C ALA A 136 6.02 -14.52 14.07
N ASP A 137 7.09 -13.74 14.16
CA ASP A 137 7.33 -12.75 15.21
C ASP A 137 6.68 -11.39 14.92
N SER A 138 6.18 -11.15 13.70
CA SER A 138 5.46 -9.91 13.34
C SER A 138 4.11 -9.80 14.06
N PRO A 139 3.55 -8.57 14.21
CA PRO A 139 2.24 -8.39 14.80
C PRO A 139 1.16 -9.27 14.17
N ALA A 140 1.11 -9.38 12.84
CA ALA A 140 0.16 -10.23 12.15
C ALA A 140 0.38 -11.73 12.45
N GLY A 141 1.64 -12.16 12.57
CA GLY A 141 1.99 -13.54 12.94
C GLY A 141 1.66 -13.88 14.40
N ARG A 142 1.71 -12.91 15.32
CA ARG A 142 1.23 -13.08 16.70
C ARG A 142 -0.30 -13.22 16.72
N TYR A 143 -1.01 -12.30 16.07
CA TYR A 143 -2.47 -12.35 15.94
C TYR A 143 -2.96 -13.70 15.35
N LEU A 144 -2.37 -14.17 14.26
CA LEU A 144 -2.76 -15.44 13.64
C LEU A 144 -2.54 -16.65 14.58
N ARG A 145 -1.45 -16.67 15.36
CA ARG A 145 -1.19 -17.72 16.35
C ARG A 145 -2.17 -17.68 17.51
N GLU A 146 -2.48 -16.49 18.00
CA GLU A 146 -3.49 -16.28 19.05
C GLU A 146 -4.88 -16.78 18.59
N HIS A 147 -5.15 -16.75 17.28
CA HIS A 147 -6.36 -17.28 16.65
C HIS A 147 -6.19 -18.72 16.12
N GLY A 148 -5.20 -19.47 16.63
CA GLY A 148 -5.04 -20.90 16.36
C GLY A 148 -4.45 -21.28 14.99
N VAL A 149 -3.95 -20.31 14.21
CA VAL A 149 -3.34 -20.59 12.91
C VAL A 149 -1.85 -20.91 13.08
N ALA A 150 -1.42 -22.07 12.60
CA ALA A 150 -0.01 -22.46 12.63
C ALA A 150 0.82 -21.66 11.60
N PRO A 151 2.13 -21.41 11.84
CA PRO A 151 2.95 -20.61 10.92
C PRO A 151 3.01 -21.09 9.46
N LYS A 152 2.93 -22.41 9.24
CA LYS A 152 2.88 -22.99 7.89
C LYS A 152 1.59 -22.63 7.13
N ASP A 153 0.53 -22.27 7.86
CA ASP A 153 -0.82 -21.98 7.36
C ASP A 153 -1.13 -20.47 7.36
N PHE A 154 -0.16 -19.61 7.71
CA PHE A 154 -0.33 -18.16 7.62
C PHE A 154 -0.66 -17.68 6.21
N ASN A 155 -0.16 -18.40 5.20
CA ASN A 155 -0.24 -18.00 3.81
C ASN A 155 0.45 -16.62 3.61
N SER A 156 -0.02 -15.79 2.70
CA SER A 156 0.55 -14.47 2.41
C SER A 156 -0.36 -13.33 2.86
N TYR A 157 0.19 -12.13 3.07
CA TYR A 157 -0.63 -10.93 3.28
C TYR A 157 -1.63 -10.73 2.13
N GLY A 158 -1.24 -11.01 0.88
CA GLY A 158 -2.12 -10.94 -0.27
C GLY A 158 -3.36 -11.82 -0.16
N SER A 159 -3.22 -13.02 0.43
CA SER A 159 -4.33 -13.94 0.67
C SER A 159 -5.25 -13.52 1.83
N ARG A 160 -4.78 -12.63 2.72
CA ARG A 160 -5.47 -12.19 3.93
C ARG A 160 -6.15 -10.83 3.77
N ARG A 161 -6.29 -10.32 2.54
CA ARG A 161 -6.86 -8.99 2.24
C ARG A 161 -8.31 -8.79 2.68
N GLY A 162 -9.06 -9.86 2.92
CA GLY A 162 -10.41 -9.80 3.49
C GLY A 162 -10.44 -9.67 5.01
N ASN A 163 -9.27 -9.75 5.68
CA ASN A 163 -9.15 -9.64 7.12
C ASN A 163 -8.39 -8.36 7.50
N HIS A 164 -9.13 -7.36 7.99
CA HIS A 164 -8.54 -6.07 8.33
C HIS A 164 -7.55 -6.14 9.50
N GLU A 165 -7.73 -7.04 10.47
CA GLU A 165 -6.82 -7.24 11.60
C GLU A 165 -5.42 -7.67 11.12
N VAL A 166 -5.36 -8.55 10.12
CA VAL A 166 -4.09 -8.99 9.53
C VAL A 166 -3.47 -7.87 8.69
N MET A 167 -4.28 -7.20 7.88
CA MET A 167 -3.77 -6.19 6.95
C MET A 167 -3.32 -4.91 7.66
N MET A 168 -4.01 -4.46 8.70
CA MET A 168 -3.56 -3.32 9.52
C MET A 168 -2.22 -3.65 10.21
N ARG A 169 -2.07 -4.87 10.74
CA ARG A 169 -0.81 -5.36 11.34
C ARG A 169 0.32 -5.54 10.32
N GLY A 170 -0.04 -5.77 9.06
CA GLY A 170 0.89 -5.82 7.93
C GLY A 170 1.28 -4.45 7.39
N THR A 171 0.61 -3.38 7.78
CA THR A 171 0.85 -2.04 7.24
C THR A 171 2.22 -1.53 7.72
N PHE A 172 3.05 -1.12 6.77
CA PHE A 172 4.48 -0.81 6.91
C PHE A 172 5.32 -1.96 7.48
N ALA A 173 4.86 -3.22 7.45
CA ALA A 173 5.59 -4.36 7.99
C ALA A 173 6.63 -4.96 7.01
N ASN A 174 6.85 -4.32 5.85
CA ASN A 174 7.80 -4.82 4.86
C ASN A 174 9.22 -4.87 5.44
N ILE A 175 9.93 -5.96 5.20
CA ILE A 175 11.26 -6.18 5.76
C ILE A 175 12.34 -5.24 5.18
N ARG A 176 12.05 -4.56 4.07
CA ARG A 176 12.96 -3.65 3.35
C ARG A 176 12.59 -2.18 3.52
N ILE A 177 11.48 -1.85 4.18
CA ILE A 177 11.15 -0.45 4.44
C ILE A 177 12.23 0.16 5.33
N LYS A 178 12.62 1.41 5.06
CA LYS A 178 13.64 2.13 5.81
C LYS A 178 13.01 3.32 6.50
N ASN A 179 13.10 3.33 7.82
CA ASN A 179 12.64 4.43 8.64
C ASN A 179 13.84 5.25 9.15
N GLU A 180 13.94 6.50 8.73
CA GLU A 180 15.03 7.42 9.08
C GLU A 180 15.06 7.73 10.58
N MET A 181 13.93 7.56 11.30
CA MET A 181 13.87 7.64 12.78
C MET A 181 14.75 6.59 13.49
N LEU A 182 15.09 5.50 12.79
CA LEU A 182 15.98 4.43 13.26
C LEU A 182 17.28 4.39 12.43
N GLY A 183 17.71 5.54 11.90
CA GLY A 183 18.92 5.63 11.08
C GLY A 183 18.81 4.97 9.70
N GLY A 184 17.59 4.68 9.24
CA GLY A 184 17.35 4.05 7.93
C GLY A 184 17.57 2.54 7.93
N GLU A 185 17.55 1.89 9.10
CA GLU A 185 17.55 0.43 9.23
C GLU A 185 16.37 -0.18 8.44
N GLU A 186 16.61 -1.34 7.80
CA GLU A 186 15.57 -2.09 7.11
C GLU A 186 14.66 -2.84 8.10
N GLY A 187 13.34 -2.64 7.96
CA GLY A 187 12.32 -3.35 8.71
C GLY A 187 11.15 -2.47 9.10
N GLY A 188 9.99 -3.09 9.32
CA GLY A 188 8.74 -2.40 9.67
C GLY A 188 8.65 -1.90 11.10
N ASN A 189 9.68 -1.21 11.56
CA ASN A 189 9.81 -0.70 12.92
C ASN A 189 9.88 0.84 12.95
N THR A 190 9.56 1.40 14.12
CA THR A 190 9.69 2.83 14.41
C THR A 190 10.12 3.06 15.85
N LEU A 191 10.40 4.32 16.18
CA LEU A 191 10.69 4.78 17.53
C LEU A 191 9.39 5.30 18.16
N TYR A 192 8.94 4.66 19.24
CA TYR A 192 7.84 5.18 20.05
C TYR A 192 8.35 6.32 20.94
N VAL A 193 8.25 7.55 20.42
CA VAL A 193 8.87 8.77 20.95
C VAL A 193 8.69 8.97 22.46
N PRO A 194 7.49 8.76 23.07
CA PRO A 194 7.31 8.98 24.51
C PRO A 194 8.24 8.14 25.40
N SER A 195 8.61 6.93 24.97
CA SER A 195 9.46 6.02 25.74
C SER A 195 10.87 5.83 25.16
N GLY A 196 11.06 6.16 23.88
CA GLY A 196 12.26 5.81 23.12
C GLY A 196 12.37 4.33 22.72
N GLU A 197 11.33 3.53 22.92
CA GLU A 197 11.33 2.10 22.57
C GLU A 197 11.23 1.90 21.04
N LYS A 198 12.02 0.96 20.51
CA LYS A 198 11.87 0.47 19.12
C LYS A 198 10.75 -0.56 19.06
N LEU A 199 9.70 -0.26 18.31
CA LEU A 199 8.52 -1.12 18.16
C LEU A 199 8.21 -1.39 16.70
N ALA A 200 7.43 -2.43 16.41
CA ALA A 200 6.78 -2.53 15.11
C ALA A 200 5.85 -1.32 14.91
N ILE A 201 5.74 -0.83 13.66
CA ILE A 201 4.93 0.36 13.37
C ILE A 201 3.47 0.20 13.84
N TYR A 202 2.89 -0.99 13.65
CA TYR A 202 1.56 -1.30 14.18
C TYR A 202 1.48 -1.15 15.70
N ASP A 203 2.41 -1.75 16.44
CA ASP A 203 2.39 -1.71 17.91
C ASP A 203 2.53 -0.27 18.45
N ALA A 204 3.40 0.55 17.83
CA ALA A 204 3.53 1.96 18.16
C ALA A 204 2.26 2.76 17.83
N ALA A 205 1.65 2.50 16.67
CA ALA A 205 0.41 3.16 16.26
C ALA A 205 -0.75 2.86 17.22
N MET A 206 -0.90 1.61 17.66
CA MET A 206 -1.94 1.25 18.64
C MET A 206 -1.74 1.97 19.98
N ARG A 207 -0.50 2.08 20.48
CA ARG A 207 -0.21 2.84 21.72
C ARG A 207 -0.59 4.32 21.61
N TYR A 208 -0.32 4.96 20.48
CA TYR A 208 -0.77 6.34 20.23
C TYR A 208 -2.28 6.45 20.04
N GLN A 209 -2.97 5.40 19.61
CA GLN A 209 -4.43 5.42 19.54
C GLN A 209 -5.06 5.32 20.93
N GLU A 210 -4.46 4.56 21.85
CA GLU A 210 -4.95 4.41 23.23
C GLU A 210 -5.03 5.75 23.98
N ASP A 211 -4.12 6.68 23.71
CA ASP A 211 -4.12 8.03 24.30
C ASP A 211 -4.74 9.11 23.39
N GLY A 212 -5.29 8.72 22.24
CA GLY A 212 -5.95 9.62 21.30
C GLY A 212 -5.01 10.52 20.49
N THR A 213 -3.71 10.22 20.44
CA THR A 213 -2.70 11.00 19.73
C THR A 213 -2.84 10.83 18.21
N PRO A 214 -3.07 11.91 17.44
CA PRO A 214 -3.08 11.85 15.98
C PRO A 214 -1.70 11.51 15.41
N LEU A 215 -1.66 10.78 14.28
CA LEU A 215 -0.40 10.37 13.65
C LEU A 215 -0.19 10.99 12.28
N VAL A 216 1.07 11.24 11.93
CA VAL A 216 1.51 11.74 10.63
C VAL A 216 2.66 10.90 10.10
N ILE A 217 2.69 10.66 8.80
CA ILE A 217 3.87 10.10 8.10
C ILE A 217 4.60 11.23 7.38
N VAL A 218 5.92 11.24 7.45
CA VAL A 218 6.76 12.11 6.63
C VAL A 218 7.49 11.23 5.61
N ALA A 219 7.55 11.64 4.34
CA ALA A 219 8.18 10.87 3.27
C ALA A 219 8.95 11.74 2.28
N GLY A 220 9.80 11.10 1.48
CA GLY A 220 10.51 11.73 0.38
C GLY A 220 9.70 11.80 -0.92
N LYS A 221 10.40 11.65 -2.05
CA LYS A 221 9.82 11.72 -3.40
C LYS A 221 9.10 10.44 -3.77
N GLU A 222 8.13 10.53 -4.67
CA GLU A 222 7.42 9.39 -5.28
C GLU A 222 6.78 8.44 -4.25
N TYR A 223 6.25 9.01 -3.16
CA TYR A 223 5.61 8.22 -2.11
C TYR A 223 4.40 7.46 -2.67
N GLY A 224 4.38 6.15 -2.44
CA GLY A 224 3.34 5.25 -2.92
C GLY A 224 3.52 4.74 -4.34
N THR A 225 4.74 4.72 -4.88
CA THR A 225 4.97 4.20 -6.24
C THR A 225 4.67 2.70 -6.38
N GLY A 226 4.31 2.26 -7.59
CA GLY A 226 4.11 0.84 -7.90
C GLY A 226 2.66 0.39 -7.98
N SER A 227 2.38 -0.80 -7.45
CA SER A 227 1.09 -1.48 -7.63
C SER A 227 -0.07 -0.72 -6.99
N SER A 228 -1.21 -0.64 -7.68
CA SER A 228 -2.44 -0.10 -7.09
C SER A 228 -2.95 -1.05 -5.99
N ARG A 229 -2.66 -0.70 -4.73
CA ARG A 229 -3.10 -1.44 -3.54
C ARG A 229 -3.86 -0.49 -2.62
N ASP A 230 -5.17 -0.70 -2.53
CA ASP A 230 -6.06 0.06 -1.65
C ASP A 230 -5.67 -0.07 -0.16
N TRP A 231 -5.18 -1.24 0.25
CA TRP A 231 -4.68 -1.50 1.60
C TRP A 231 -3.52 -0.60 2.03
N ALA A 232 -2.76 -0.04 1.09
CA ALA A 232 -1.75 0.96 1.42
C ALA A 232 -2.38 2.25 2.01
N ALA A 233 -3.61 2.60 1.63
CA ALA A 233 -4.35 3.71 2.22
C ALA A 233 -5.26 3.27 3.38
N LYS A 234 -5.99 2.15 3.25
CA LYS A 234 -6.84 1.62 4.32
C LYS A 234 -6.05 1.31 5.58
N GLY A 235 -4.91 0.65 5.43
CA GLY A 235 -3.99 0.35 6.53
C GLY A 235 -3.48 1.62 7.20
N THR A 236 -3.01 2.59 6.41
CA THR A 236 -2.56 3.90 6.91
C THR A 236 -3.63 4.59 7.75
N ASN A 237 -4.89 4.62 7.27
CA ASN A 237 -6.02 5.17 8.01
C ASN A 237 -6.32 4.39 9.31
N LEU A 238 -6.36 3.05 9.26
CA LEU A 238 -6.61 2.19 10.43
C LEU A 238 -5.51 2.25 11.49
N LEU A 239 -4.28 2.60 11.10
CA LEU A 239 -3.20 2.92 12.04
C LEU A 239 -3.39 4.30 12.72
N GLY A 240 -4.42 5.08 12.37
CA GLY A 240 -4.71 6.37 12.99
C GLY A 240 -3.98 7.55 12.35
N VAL A 241 -3.33 7.34 11.20
CA VAL A 241 -2.65 8.40 10.47
C VAL A 241 -3.67 9.36 9.87
N LYS A 242 -3.56 10.64 10.23
CA LYS A 242 -4.44 11.72 9.74
C LYS A 242 -3.89 12.40 8.50
N ALA A 243 -2.57 12.45 8.35
CA ALA A 243 -1.92 13.07 7.19
C ALA A 243 -0.62 12.35 6.80
N VAL A 244 -0.26 12.48 5.53
CA VAL A 244 1.05 12.12 4.99
C VAL A 244 1.67 13.38 4.39
N ILE A 245 2.85 13.78 4.84
CA ILE A 245 3.61 14.91 4.30
C ILE A 245 4.77 14.35 3.46
N ALA A 246 4.76 14.56 2.15
CA ALA A 246 5.77 14.04 1.24
C ALA A 246 6.36 15.11 0.31
N GLU A 247 7.51 14.85 -0.29
CA GLU A 247 8.05 15.74 -1.35
C GLU A 247 7.25 15.59 -2.64
N SER A 248 6.80 14.37 -2.95
CA SER A 248 5.85 14.12 -4.03
C SER A 248 5.16 12.77 -3.84
N PHE A 249 4.00 12.60 -4.49
CA PHE A 249 3.20 11.38 -4.45
C PHE A 249 3.10 10.74 -5.84
N GLU A 250 3.00 9.41 -5.88
CA GLU A 250 2.44 8.73 -7.04
C GLU A 250 0.91 9.01 -7.12
N ARG A 251 0.41 9.21 -8.35
CA ARG A 251 -0.95 9.69 -8.65
C ARG A 251 -2.04 8.80 -8.07
N ILE A 252 -1.95 7.48 -8.24
CA ILE A 252 -2.96 6.53 -7.77
C ILE A 252 -2.92 6.48 -6.24
N HIS A 253 -1.74 6.39 -5.63
CA HIS A 253 -1.64 6.32 -4.18
C HIS A 253 -2.18 7.58 -3.47
N ARG A 254 -1.85 8.77 -3.99
CA ARG A 254 -2.43 10.04 -3.50
C ARG A 254 -3.96 10.00 -3.48
N SER A 255 -4.56 9.55 -4.58
CA SER A 255 -6.02 9.45 -4.72
C SER A 255 -6.61 8.45 -3.72
N ASN A 256 -5.92 7.34 -3.45
CA ASN A 256 -6.35 6.36 -2.44
C ASN A 256 -6.30 6.92 -1.02
N LEU A 257 -5.28 7.73 -0.68
CA LEU A 257 -5.20 8.38 0.63
C LEU A 257 -6.42 9.29 0.85
N VAL A 258 -6.73 10.15 -0.13
CA VAL A 258 -7.93 11.02 -0.07
C VAL A 258 -9.20 10.19 0.04
N GLY A 259 -9.32 9.12 -0.77
CA GLY A 259 -10.46 8.21 -0.74
C GLY A 259 -10.66 7.50 0.60
N MET A 260 -9.62 7.42 1.43
CA MET A 260 -9.69 6.86 2.79
C MET A 260 -9.68 7.93 3.89
N GLY A 261 -9.81 9.21 3.55
CA GLY A 261 -9.84 10.30 4.53
C GLY A 261 -8.48 10.62 5.17
N VAL A 262 -7.37 10.22 4.54
CA VAL A 262 -6.00 10.60 4.96
C VAL A 262 -5.56 11.78 4.11
N LEU A 263 -5.09 12.85 4.73
CA LEU A 263 -4.73 14.10 4.05
C LEU A 263 -3.33 14.00 3.38
N PRO A 264 -3.22 14.00 2.03
CA PRO A 264 -1.92 14.07 1.37
C PRO A 264 -1.44 15.52 1.33
N LEU A 265 -0.28 15.78 1.90
CA LEU A 265 0.34 17.10 2.00
C LEU A 265 1.69 17.06 1.29
N GLN A 266 1.96 18.05 0.45
CA GLN A 266 3.22 18.14 -0.27
C GLN A 266 4.05 19.31 0.24
N PHE A 267 5.34 19.10 0.48
CA PHE A 267 6.26 20.21 0.74
C PHE A 267 6.24 21.23 -0.41
N GLU A 268 6.38 22.53 -0.08
CA GLU A 268 6.45 23.61 -1.06
C GLU A 268 7.88 24.18 -1.17
N ASN A 269 8.12 25.00 -2.21
CA ASN A 269 9.31 25.83 -2.33
C ASN A 269 10.66 25.08 -2.29
N GLY A 270 10.66 23.80 -2.71
CA GLY A 270 11.86 22.96 -2.65
C GLY A 270 12.28 22.55 -1.23
N GLN A 271 11.41 22.76 -0.24
CA GLN A 271 11.59 22.23 1.11
C GLN A 271 11.42 20.71 1.09
N ASP A 272 12.05 20.06 2.04
CA ASP A 272 11.96 18.63 2.28
C ASP A 272 12.22 18.32 3.76
N ARG A 273 12.06 17.06 4.15
CA ARG A 273 12.29 16.61 5.52
C ARG A 273 13.72 16.88 6.02
N LYS A 274 14.72 16.95 5.14
CA LYS A 274 16.14 17.11 5.50
C LYS A 274 16.51 18.58 5.72
N SER A 275 16.08 19.46 4.83
CA SER A 275 16.25 20.90 4.90
C SER A 275 15.50 21.50 6.10
N LEU A 276 14.33 20.94 6.44
CA LEU A 276 13.56 21.27 7.64
C LEU A 276 14.06 20.54 8.90
N LYS A 277 15.03 19.63 8.75
CA LYS A 277 15.63 18.82 9.83
C LYS A 277 14.59 18.06 10.66
N LEU A 278 13.57 17.51 10.02
CA LEU A 278 12.54 16.70 10.66
C LEU A 278 13.14 15.33 11.03
N THR A 279 13.21 15.07 12.33
CA THR A 279 13.78 13.84 12.90
C THR A 279 12.73 12.78 13.20
N GLY A 280 11.45 13.17 13.24
CA GLY A 280 10.32 12.34 13.62
C GLY A 280 9.99 12.37 15.11
N LYS A 281 10.72 13.17 15.89
CA LYS A 281 10.47 13.33 17.33
C LYS A 281 9.64 14.57 17.67
N GLU A 282 9.44 15.43 16.68
CA GLU A 282 8.68 16.65 16.80
C GLU A 282 7.19 16.38 17.03
N VAL A 283 6.50 17.37 17.59
CA VAL A 283 5.04 17.44 17.60
C VAL A 283 4.59 18.36 16.47
N LEU A 284 3.63 17.92 15.67
CA LEU A 284 3.13 18.65 14.51
C LEU A 284 1.68 19.12 14.73
N ASN A 285 1.40 20.40 14.42
CA ASN A 285 0.03 20.86 14.21
C ASN A 285 -0.17 21.24 12.74
N ILE A 286 -1.21 20.70 12.10
CA ILE A 286 -1.59 21.05 10.72
C ILE A 286 -2.76 22.02 10.80
N ARG A 287 -2.51 23.27 10.40
CA ARG A 287 -3.42 24.41 10.53
C ARG A 287 -4.00 24.84 9.18
N GLY A 288 -5.22 25.35 9.23
CA GLY A 288 -5.92 25.94 8.07
C GLY A 288 -7.01 25.04 7.48
N LEU A 289 -7.36 23.95 8.16
CA LEU A 289 -8.43 23.03 7.76
C LEU A 289 -9.81 23.46 8.26
N GLY A 290 -9.89 24.33 9.27
CA GLY A 290 -11.16 24.83 9.82
C GLY A 290 -11.97 25.75 8.88
N GLY A 291 -11.46 26.07 7.69
CA GLY A 291 -12.15 26.85 6.67
C GLY A 291 -12.84 26.00 5.60
N GLU A 292 -13.24 26.64 4.50
CA GLU A 292 -13.75 25.93 3.32
C GLU A 292 -12.61 25.14 2.64
N LEU A 293 -12.69 23.81 2.66
CA LEU A 293 -11.73 22.93 1.99
C LEU A 293 -11.80 23.13 0.47
N LYS A 294 -10.66 23.49 -0.14
CA LYS A 294 -10.53 23.74 -1.59
C LYS A 294 -9.39 22.90 -2.18
N PRO A 295 -9.49 22.52 -3.46
CA PRO A 295 -8.39 21.85 -4.14
C PRO A 295 -7.11 22.68 -4.08
N HIS A 296 -5.97 22.03 -3.86
CA HIS A 296 -4.65 22.67 -3.81
C HIS A 296 -4.52 23.83 -2.81
N MET A 297 -5.31 23.85 -1.73
CA MET A 297 -5.18 24.93 -0.75
C MET A 297 -3.86 24.83 0.04
N PRO A 298 -3.19 25.96 0.33
CA PRO A 298 -2.02 25.96 1.20
C PRO A 298 -2.43 25.75 2.65
N LEU A 299 -1.66 24.96 3.38
CA LEU A 299 -1.78 24.75 4.82
C LEU A 299 -0.46 25.07 5.52
N SER A 300 -0.52 25.29 6.83
CA SER A 300 0.67 25.54 7.65
C SER A 300 0.90 24.37 8.58
N VAL A 301 2.15 23.90 8.68
CA VAL A 301 2.57 22.90 9.66
C VAL A 301 3.41 23.61 10.70
N GLU A 302 2.91 23.68 11.94
CA GLU A 302 3.66 24.12 13.11
C GLU A 302 4.42 22.93 13.68
N VAL A 303 5.68 23.14 14.03
CA VAL A 303 6.57 22.11 14.54
C VAL A 303 7.06 22.54 15.91
N THR A 304 6.90 21.67 16.90
CA THR A 304 7.53 21.83 18.22
C THR A 304 8.58 20.74 18.39
N ARG A 305 9.84 21.14 18.58
CA ARG A 305 10.98 20.21 18.74
C ARG A 305 11.17 19.79 20.19
N GLU A 306 12.03 18.78 20.40
CA GLU A 306 12.39 18.28 21.73
C GLU A 306 12.99 19.36 22.65
N ASP A 307 13.72 20.32 22.08
CA ASP A 307 14.30 21.46 22.83
C ASP A 307 13.30 22.58 23.13
N GLY A 308 12.04 22.41 22.73
CA GLY A 308 10.98 23.40 22.87
C GLY A 308 11.00 24.49 21.79
N SER A 309 11.95 24.47 20.85
CA SER A 309 11.96 25.41 19.74
C SER A 309 10.75 25.16 18.84
N GLN A 310 10.20 26.27 18.33
CA GLN A 310 9.05 26.27 17.45
C GLN A 310 9.39 26.94 16.13
N ASP A 311 8.90 26.34 15.05
CA ASP A 311 8.93 26.90 13.71
C ASP A 311 7.71 26.41 12.92
N SER A 312 7.59 26.90 11.70
CA SER A 312 6.49 26.54 10.83
C SER A 312 6.92 26.53 9.38
N PHE A 313 6.31 25.67 8.58
CA PHE A 313 6.50 25.64 7.14
C PHE A 313 5.14 25.45 6.42
N LYS A 314 5.11 25.80 5.14
CA LYS A 314 3.92 25.65 4.31
C LYS A 314 3.92 24.35 3.55
N VAL A 315 2.74 23.78 3.36
CA VAL A 315 2.51 22.58 2.56
C VAL A 315 1.30 22.79 1.65
N LEU A 316 1.33 22.15 0.49
CA LEU A 316 0.23 22.11 -0.44
C LEU A 316 -0.69 20.93 -0.11
N CYS A 317 -1.98 21.19 0.14
CA CYS A 317 -2.97 20.13 0.26
C CYS A 317 -3.21 19.48 -1.11
N ARG A 318 -2.83 18.21 -1.26
CA ARG A 318 -2.94 17.45 -2.52
C ARG A 318 -4.28 16.75 -2.69
N ILE A 319 -5.35 17.44 -2.31
CA ILE A 319 -6.70 17.18 -2.80
C ILE A 319 -6.81 17.96 -4.10
N ASP A 320 -6.90 17.24 -5.22
CA ASP A 320 -6.62 17.82 -6.54
C ASP A 320 -7.91 18.23 -7.27
N THR A 321 -9.08 17.73 -6.83
CA THR A 321 -10.38 17.98 -7.50
C THR A 321 -11.51 18.28 -6.52
N LEU A 322 -12.60 18.89 -7.01
CA LEU A 322 -13.81 19.13 -6.22
C LEU A 322 -14.48 17.84 -5.75
N ASN A 323 -14.48 16.78 -6.58
CA ASN A 323 -15.05 15.50 -6.17
C ASN A 323 -14.27 14.89 -4.99
N GLU A 324 -12.94 15.02 -5.01
CA GLU A 324 -12.09 14.57 -3.90
C GLU A 324 -12.33 15.36 -2.61
N VAL A 325 -12.63 16.67 -2.71
CA VAL A 325 -13.08 17.48 -1.56
C VAL A 325 -14.36 16.88 -0.95
N GLU A 326 -15.34 16.53 -1.77
CA GLU A 326 -16.60 15.95 -1.29
C GLU A 326 -16.39 14.54 -0.69
N TYR A 327 -15.51 13.73 -1.29
CA TYR A 327 -15.14 12.43 -0.69
C TYR A 327 -14.49 12.62 0.67
N PHE A 328 -13.55 13.56 0.80
CA PHE A 328 -12.85 13.81 2.06
C PHE A 328 -13.81 14.32 3.15
N LYS A 329 -14.71 15.26 2.81
CA LYS A 329 -15.77 15.75 3.71
C LYS A 329 -16.69 14.65 4.22
N ALA A 330 -16.96 13.63 3.41
CA ALA A 330 -17.80 12.50 3.80
C ALA A 330 -17.08 11.49 4.72
N GLY A 331 -15.76 11.63 4.95
CA GLY A 331 -14.92 10.64 5.63
C GLY A 331 -14.29 9.60 4.69
N GLY A 332 -14.36 9.82 3.38
CA GLY A 332 -13.81 8.95 2.33
C GLY A 332 -14.83 8.60 1.25
N ILE A 333 -14.35 8.02 0.14
CA ILE A 333 -15.19 7.68 -1.02
C ILE A 333 -16.26 6.64 -0.68
N LEU A 334 -15.93 5.65 0.14
CA LEU A 334 -16.88 4.61 0.55
C LEU A 334 -18.02 5.20 1.40
N HIS A 335 -17.68 6.12 2.30
CA HIS A 335 -18.65 6.84 3.12
C HIS A 335 -19.53 7.75 2.25
N TYR A 336 -18.94 8.47 1.30
CA TYR A 336 -19.67 9.32 0.37
C TYR A 336 -20.74 8.53 -0.40
N VAL A 337 -20.36 7.39 -0.98
CA VAL A 337 -21.27 6.53 -1.74
C VAL A 337 -22.37 5.98 -0.84
N LEU A 338 -22.03 5.47 0.35
CA LEU A 338 -23.05 4.90 1.23
C LEU A 338 -24.02 5.98 1.73
N ARG A 339 -23.53 7.17 2.09
CA ARG A 339 -24.35 8.31 2.51
C ARG A 339 -25.25 8.85 1.40
N SER A 340 -24.87 8.72 0.12
CA SER A 340 -25.71 9.14 -1.01
C SER A 340 -26.80 8.12 -1.37
N MET A 341 -26.72 6.90 -0.81
CA MET A 341 -27.71 5.84 -1.01
C MET A 341 -28.71 5.71 0.15
N LEU A 342 -28.42 6.32 1.31
CA LEU A 342 -29.29 6.38 2.49
C LEU A 342 -30.30 7.54 2.41
#